data_AF-A0A2V1K4R3-F1
#
_entry.id   AF-A0A2V1K4R3-F1
#
_cell.length_a   1.000
_cell.length_b   1.000
_cell.length_c   1.000
_cell.angle_alpha   90.00
_cell.angle_beta   90.00
_cell.angle_gamma   90.00
#
_symmetry.space_group_name_H-M   'P 1'
#
loop_
_entity.id
_entity.type
_entity.pdbx_description
1 polymer ?
#
loop_
_entity_poly.entity_id
_entity_poly.type
_entity_poly.pdbx_seq_one_letter_code
_entity_poly.pdbx_strand_id
1 'polypeptide(L)'
;MALNDGACRFGELHRTIGGSNERMLSQTLATLTDDKLISRSLDENGRPSYELTDNGRNITYALLGLRDAIATCLWASENNEQSRSVEAE
;
A
#
# COMPACT_ATOMS: atom_id res chain seq x y z
N MET A 1 -2.42 5.20 1.68
CA MET A 1 -1.64 4.23 2.48
C MET A 1 -2.46 3.91 3.73
N ALA A 2 -3.61 3.25 3.57
CA ALA A 2 -4.67 3.25 4.58
C ALA A 2 -4.25 2.68 5.94
N LEU A 3 -3.50 1.58 5.96
CA LEU A 3 -3.11 0.91 7.21
C LEU A 3 -1.92 1.56 7.94
N ASN A 4 -1.26 2.56 7.35
CA ASN A 4 -0.08 3.18 7.97
C ASN A 4 -0.45 4.17 9.08
N ASP A 5 -1.66 4.75 9.01
CA ASP A 5 -2.14 5.76 9.96
C ASP A 5 -2.86 5.13 11.16
N GLY A 6 -2.96 3.80 11.22
CA GLY A 6 -3.58 3.07 12.34
C GLY A 6 -4.57 1.99 11.89
N ALA A 7 -5.37 1.52 12.85
CA ALA A 7 -6.39 0.51 12.58
C ALA A 7 -7.47 1.04 11.63
N CYS A 8 -7.79 0.26 10.61
CA CYS A 8 -8.70 0.64 9.53
C CYS A 8 -9.80 -0.40 9.33
N ARG A 9 -10.99 0.09 8.97
CA ARG A 9 -12.15 -0.77 8.69
C ARG A 9 -12.09 -1.33 7.28
N PHE A 10 -12.74 -2.47 7.07
CA PHE A 10 -12.86 -3.08 5.74
C PHE A 10 -13.39 -2.10 4.67
N GLY A 11 -14.45 -1.34 5.02
CA GLY A 11 -15.06 -0.39 4.08
C GLY A 11 -14.16 0.82 3.74
N GLU A 12 -13.23 1.18 4.62
CA GLU A 12 -12.24 2.24 4.38
C GLU A 12 -11.10 1.73 3.50
N LEU A 13 -10.65 0.50 3.75
CA LEU A 13 -9.68 -0.21 2.91
C LEU A 13 -10.21 -0.39 1.48
N HIS A 14 -11.45 -0.84 1.35
CA HIS A 14 -12.09 -1.04 0.05
C HIS A 14 -12.20 0.26 -0.75
N ARG A 15 -12.63 1.35 -0.10
CA ARG A 15 -12.69 2.67 -0.76
C ARG A 15 -11.31 3.19 -1.15
N THR A 16 -10.31 3.00 -0.30
CA THR A 16 -8.94 3.49 -0.56
C THR A 16 -8.27 2.73 -1.70
N ILE A 17 -8.53 1.42 -1.82
CA ILE A 17 -7.93 0.58 -2.87
C ILE A 17 -8.67 0.75 -4.21
N GLY A 18 -9.93 1.22 -4.20
CA GLY A 18 -10.60 1.86 -5.34
C GLY A 18 -10.84 1.01 -6.60
N GLY A 19 -10.43 -0.27 -6.63
CA GLY A 19 -10.51 -1.09 -7.84
C GLY A 19 -10.46 -2.61 -7.65
N SER A 20 -10.43 -3.11 -6.41
CA SER A 20 -10.50 -4.56 -6.12
C SER A 20 -11.91 -4.95 -5.68
N ASN A 21 -12.39 -6.11 -6.13
CA ASN A 21 -13.66 -6.69 -5.67
C ASN A 21 -13.56 -7.02 -4.17
N GLU A 22 -14.63 -6.80 -3.40
CA GLU A 22 -14.74 -7.15 -1.98
C GLU A 22 -14.25 -8.57 -1.67
N ARG A 23 -14.52 -9.53 -2.55
CA ARG A 23 -14.04 -10.92 -2.40
C ARG A 23 -12.52 -11.00 -2.47
N MET A 24 -11.90 -10.30 -3.41
CA MET A 24 -10.44 -10.27 -3.57
C MET A 24 -9.78 -9.55 -2.41
N LEU A 25 -10.37 -8.44 -1.95
CA LEU A 25 -9.88 -7.74 -0.77
C LEU A 25 -9.97 -8.61 0.48
N SER A 26 -11.10 -9.28 0.69
CA SER A 26 -11.28 -10.20 1.82
C SER A 26 -10.28 -11.35 1.78
N GLN A 27 -10.03 -11.93 0.60
CA GLN A 27 -9.03 -12.99 0.43
C GLN A 27 -7.63 -12.48 0.74
N THR A 28 -7.27 -11.29 0.26
CA THR A 28 -5.96 -10.68 0.51
C THR A 28 -5.77 -10.41 1.99
N LEU A 29 -6.76 -9.82 2.67
CA LEU A 29 -6.71 -9.57 4.10
C LEU A 29 -6.62 -10.86 4.92
N ALA A 30 -7.31 -11.93 4.49
CA ALA A 30 -7.20 -13.24 5.13
C ALA A 30 -5.78 -13.80 5.03
N THR A 31 -5.17 -13.76 3.84
CA THR A 31 -3.78 -14.20 3.63
C THR A 31 -2.81 -13.36 4.47
N LEU A 32 -2.92 -12.03 4.44
CA LEU A 32 -2.05 -11.15 5.23
C LEU A 32 -2.21 -11.32 6.75
N THR A 33 -3.40 -11.75 7.20
CA THR A 33 -3.65 -12.08 8.61
C THR A 33 -3.03 -13.42 8.99
N ASP A 34 -3.10 -14.41 8.09
CA ASP A 34 -2.48 -15.72 8.28
C ASP A 34 -0.96 -15.59 8.37
N ASP A 35 -0.37 -14.79 7.47
CA ASP A 35 1.06 -14.45 7.40
C ASP A 35 1.53 -13.54 8.55
N LYS A 36 0.65 -13.14 9.47
CA LYS A 36 0.94 -12.27 10.63
C LYS A 36 1.45 -10.88 10.24
N LEU A 37 1.11 -10.40 9.06
CA LEU A 37 1.44 -9.04 8.61
C LEU A 37 0.36 -8.03 9.05
N ILE A 38 -0.87 -8.51 9.20
CA ILE A 38 -2.01 -7.72 9.67
C ILE A 38 -2.67 -8.46 10.85
N SER A 39 -3.09 -7.70 11.87
CA SER A 39 -3.95 -8.18 12.94
C SER A 39 -5.40 -7.85 12.62
N ARG A 40 -6.30 -8.80 12.89
CA ARG A 40 -7.75 -8.62 12.77
C ARG A 40 -8.39 -8.62 14.15
N SER A 41 -9.06 -7.54 14.51
CA SER A 41 -9.80 -7.37 15.75
C SER A 41 -11.25 -6.94 15.47
N LEU A 42 -12.10 -6.95 16.50
CA LEU A 42 -13.43 -6.34 16.42
C LEU A 42 -13.38 -4.96 17.09
N ASP A 43 -13.96 -3.95 16.44
CA ASP A 43 -14.12 -2.63 17.03
C ASP A 43 -15.25 -2.60 18.08
N GLU A 44 -15.45 -1.45 18.72
CA GLU A 44 -16.48 -1.24 19.75
C GLU A 44 -17.91 -1.50 19.23
N ASN A 45 -18.13 -1.50 17.92
CA ASN A 45 -19.40 -1.80 17.27
C ASN A 45 -19.49 -3.26 16.76
N GLY A 46 -18.53 -4.12 17.12
CA GLY A 46 -18.48 -5.51 16.72
C GLY A 46 -18.11 -5.72 15.24
N ARG A 47 -17.54 -4.72 14.57
CA ARG A 47 -17.15 -4.81 13.16
C ARG A 47 -15.66 -5.14 13.03
N PRO A 48 -15.25 -5.88 11.98
CA PRO A 48 -13.84 -6.22 11.78
C PRO A 48 -13.01 -4.97 11.47
N SER A 49 -11.97 -4.78 12.28
CA SER A 49 -10.91 -3.79 12.13
C SER A 49 -9.59 -4.49 11.85
N TYR A 50 -8.75 -3.84 11.03
CA TYR A 50 -7.47 -4.39 10.58
C TYR A 50 -6.35 -3.40 10.89
N GLU A 51 -5.26 -3.89 11.46
CA GLU A 51 -4.10 -3.08 11.80
C GLU A 51 -2.82 -3.79 11.37
N LEU A 52 -1.80 -3.06 10.91
CA LEU A 52 -0.49 -3.66 10.67
C LEU A 52 0.12 -4.16 11.97
N THR A 53 0.72 -5.35 11.91
CA THR A 53 1.66 -5.80 12.93
C THR A 53 2.99 -5.09 12.77
N ASP A 54 3.92 -5.28 13.70
CA ASP A 54 5.26 -4.69 13.60
C ASP A 54 6.03 -5.26 12.39
N ASN A 55 5.87 -6.56 12.11
CA ASN A 55 6.41 -7.18 10.89
C ASN A 55 5.76 -6.59 9.64
N GLY A 56 4.44 -6.41 9.64
CA GLY A 56 3.72 -5.77 8.54
C GLY A 56 4.19 -4.34 8.28
N ARG A 57 4.43 -3.55 9.35
CA ARG A 57 5.00 -2.20 9.25
C ARG A 57 6.39 -2.23 8.59
N ASN A 58 7.27 -3.13 9.01
CA ASN A 58 8.62 -3.24 8.44
C ASN A 58 8.59 -3.54 6.92
N ILE A 59 7.78 -4.52 6.51
CA ILE A 59 7.61 -4.85 5.08
C ILE A 59 7.02 -3.66 4.32
N THR A 60 6.02 -3.00 4.90
CA THR A 60 5.39 -1.82 4.29
C THR A 60 6.42 -0.71 4.06
N TYR A 61 7.31 -0.44 5.02
CA TYR A 61 8.41 0.52 4.84
C TYR A 61 9.35 0.13 3.70
N ALA A 62 9.74 -1.13 3.60
CA ALA A 62 10.60 -1.60 2.51
C ALA A 62 9.92 -1.45 1.14
N LEU A 63 8.63 -1.78 1.03
CA LEU A 63 7.84 -1.61 -0.18
C LEU A 63 7.72 -0.14 -0.60
N LEU A 64 7.57 0.78 0.37
CA LEU A 64 7.56 2.20 0.07
C LEU A 64 8.90 2.69 -0.43
N GLY A 65 9.99 2.27 0.20
CA GLY A 65 11.34 2.59 -0.27
C GLY A 65 11.55 2.14 -1.71
N LEU A 66 11.10 0.94 -2.06
CA LEU A 66 11.17 0.43 -3.43
C LEU A 66 10.32 1.26 -4.40
N ARG A 67 9.07 1.58 -4.04
CA ARG A 67 8.19 2.44 -4.84
C ARG A 67 8.84 3.79 -5.11
N ASP A 68 9.38 4.42 -4.08
CA ASP A 68 9.97 5.76 -4.17
C ASP A 68 11.26 5.74 -5.00
N ALA A 69 12.07 4.68 -4.88
CA ALA A 69 13.24 4.47 -5.73
C ALA A 69 12.83 4.31 -7.21
N ILE A 70 11.80 3.51 -7.49
CA ILE A 70 11.27 3.34 -8.86
C ILE A 70 10.76 4.67 -9.41
N ALA A 71 9.96 5.41 -8.63
CA ALA A 71 9.45 6.72 -9.03
C ALA A 71 10.60 7.69 -9.36
N THR A 72 11.64 7.71 -8.53
CA THR A 72 12.84 8.55 -8.75
C THR A 72 13.55 8.18 -10.05
N CYS A 73 13.72 6.88 -10.34
CA CYS A 73 14.33 6.43 -11.59
C CYS A 73 13.50 6.79 -12.82
N LEU A 74 12.17 6.63 -12.75
CA LEU A 74 11.28 6.99 -13.86
C LEU A 74 11.34 8.49 -14.16
N TRP A 75 11.32 9.32 -13.11
CA TRP A 75 11.44 10.77 -13.27
C TRP A 75 12.82 11.18 -13.82
N ALA A 76 13.88 10.44 -13.47
CA ALA A 76 15.21 10.68 -14.00
C ALA A 76 15.32 10.33 -15.50
N SER A 77 14.67 9.25 -15.97
CA SER A 77 14.64 8.92 -17.40
C SER A 77 13.93 9.99 -18.22
N GLU A 78 12.75 10.46 -17.76
CA GLU A 78 11.96 11.47 -18.48
C GLU A 78 12.72 12.81 -18.63
N ASN A 79 13.43 13.25 -17.59
CA ASN A 79 14.20 14.50 -17.64
C ASN A 79 15.48 14.41 -18.49
N ASN A 80 16.10 13.23 -18.55
CA ASN A 80 17.30 13.02 -19.36
C ASN A 80 16.97 13.01 -20.87
N GLU A 81 15.81 12.48 -21.25
CA GLU A 81 15.33 12.51 -22.65
C GLU A 81 14.96 13.92 -23.13
N GLN A 82 14.39 14.76 -22.27
CA GLN A 82 14.08 16.17 -22.54
C GLN A 82 15.34 17.01 -22.75
N SER A 83 16.37 16.81 -21.92
CA SER A 83 17.62 17.59 -21.99
C SER A 83 18.41 17.30 -23.27
N ARG A 84 18.44 16.04 -23.73
CA ARG A 84 19.12 15.62 -24.97
C ARG A 84 18.45 16.13 -26.25
N SER A 85 17.18 16.52 -26.18
CA SER A 85 16.43 17.05 -27.32
C SER A 85 16.67 18.55 -27.54
N VAL A 86 17.16 19.27 -26.52
CA VAL A 86 17.44 20.72 -26.58
C VAL A 86 18.86 21.03 -27.12
N GLU A 87 19.80 20.09 -26.99
CA GLU A 87 21.18 20.26 -27.49
C GLU A 87 21.35 19.92 -28.98
N ALA A 88 20.30 19.47 -29.66
CA ALA A 88 20.33 19.05 -31.07
C ALA A 88 19.79 20.10 -32.06
N GLU A 89 19.47 21.33 -31.61
CA GLU A 89 18.97 22.45 -32.41
C GLU A 89 19.90 23.66 -32.31
#